data_AF-A0A372NKD3-F1
#
_entry.id   AF-A0A372NKD3-F1
#
_cell.length_a   1.000
_cell.length_b   1.000
_cell.length_c   1.000
_cell.angle_alpha   90.00
_cell.angle_beta   90.00
_cell.angle_gamma   90.00
#
_symmetry.space_group_name_H-M   'P 1'
#
loop_
_entity.id
_entity.type
_entity.pdbx_description
1 polymer ?
#
loop_
_entity_poly.entity_id
_entity_poly.type
_entity_poly.pdbx_seq_one_letter_code
_entity_poly.pdbx_strand_id
1 'polypeptide(L)'
;MAMRINTAAFRTDHEPPKRRPKKRSDYLAFLHELPCVVTGRTGVQAAHLSYANIFHGHFGRGKQTKAPDRFALPLRPEEHAAQHAMNEREYWASKGIEPHALANTLFGLWNDYDEPEAITHCTNRIMQGLAVAGRLPSRDSI
;
A
#
# COMPACT_ATOMS: atom_id res chain seq x y z
N MET A 1 -2.38 18.42 36.24
CA MET A 1 -2.63 16.97 36.44
C MET A 1 -2.00 16.25 35.25
N ALA A 2 -0.92 15.48 35.46
CA ALA A 2 -0.23 14.79 34.36
C ALA A 2 -0.85 13.40 34.15
N MET A 3 -1.42 13.16 32.98
CA MET A 3 -1.95 11.85 32.60
C MET A 3 -0.78 10.89 32.41
N ARG A 4 -0.57 9.98 33.36
CA ARG A 4 0.38 8.87 33.21
C ARG A 4 -0.30 7.80 32.37
N ILE A 5 0.08 7.70 31.10
CA ILE A 5 -0.40 6.63 30.23
C ILE A 5 0.33 5.35 30.65
N ASN A 6 -0.41 4.34 31.11
CA ASN A 6 0.14 3.01 31.39
C ASN A 6 0.48 2.32 30.07
N THR A 7 1.74 2.41 29.66
CA THR A 7 2.22 1.82 28.40
C THR A 7 2.13 0.30 28.38
N ALA A 8 2.12 -0.37 29.53
CA ALA A 8 1.96 -1.83 29.62
C ALA A 8 0.56 -2.32 29.23
N ALA A 9 -0.43 -1.41 29.13
CA ALA A 9 -1.77 -1.74 28.65
C ALA A 9 -1.88 -1.81 27.11
N PHE A 10 -0.91 -1.25 26.37
CA PHE A 10 -0.90 -1.37 24.91
C PHE A 10 -0.25 -2.69 24.52
N ARG A 11 -1.08 -3.65 24.16
CA ARG A 11 -0.63 -4.91 23.56
C ARG A 11 -0.03 -4.64 22.18
N THR A 12 1.19 -5.12 21.96
CA THR A 12 1.82 -5.16 20.63
C THR A 12 1.32 -6.34 19.80
N ASP A 13 0.69 -7.32 20.46
CA ASP A 13 0.02 -8.48 19.88
C ASP A 13 -1.49 -8.25 19.79
N HIS A 14 -2.08 -8.51 18.63
CA HIS A 14 -3.52 -8.36 18.40
C HIS A 14 -4.09 -9.64 17.80
N GLU A 15 -5.23 -10.11 18.34
CA GLU A 15 -5.95 -11.25 17.78
C GLU A 15 -6.51 -10.88 16.39
N PRO A 16 -6.14 -11.57 15.30
CA PRO A 16 -6.62 -11.23 13.98
C PRO A 16 -8.16 -11.16 13.93
N PRO A 17 -8.75 -10.24 13.14
CA PRO A 17 -10.20 -10.14 13.05
C PRO A 17 -10.79 -11.47 12.58
N LYS A 18 -11.82 -11.96 13.29
CA LYS A 18 -12.50 -13.24 12.98
C LYS A 18 -13.23 -13.21 11.63
N ARG A 19 -13.56 -12.02 11.12
CA ARG A 19 -14.25 -11.84 9.83
C ARG A 19 -13.28 -12.04 8.66
N ARG A 20 -13.81 -12.55 7.55
CA ARG A 20 -13.04 -12.63 6.30
C ARG A 20 -12.68 -11.22 5.81
N PRO A 21 -11.49 -11.03 5.22
CA PRO A 21 -11.12 -9.79 4.56
C PRO A 21 -12.17 -9.35 3.53
N LYS A 22 -12.49 -8.05 3.52
CA LYS A 22 -13.43 -7.47 2.56
C LYS A 22 -12.79 -7.47 1.18
N LYS A 23 -13.51 -8.04 0.20
CA LYS A 23 -13.16 -7.92 -1.22
C LYS A 23 -13.70 -6.61 -1.78
N ARG A 24 -12.89 -5.91 -2.59
CA ARG A 24 -13.17 -4.62 -3.24
C ARG A 24 -12.56 -4.66 -4.63
N SER A 25 -13.24 -5.36 -5.54
CA SER A 25 -12.80 -5.46 -6.95
C SER A 25 -12.84 -4.11 -7.67
N ASP A 26 -13.75 -3.22 -7.25
CA ASP A 26 -13.81 -1.81 -7.63
C ASP A 26 -12.49 -1.07 -7.32
N TYR A 27 -11.98 -1.24 -6.09
CA TYR A 27 -10.70 -0.65 -5.70
C TYR A 27 -9.52 -1.26 -6.48
N LEU A 28 -9.54 -2.57 -6.72
CA LEU A 28 -8.47 -3.21 -7.51
C LEU A 28 -8.47 -2.72 -8.97
N ALA A 29 -9.63 -2.47 -9.57
CA ALA A 29 -9.74 -1.87 -10.89
C ALA A 29 -9.19 -0.43 -10.89
N PHE A 30 -9.56 0.38 -9.89
CA PHE A 30 -9.02 1.72 -9.70
C PHE A 30 -7.48 1.73 -9.60
N LEU A 31 -6.87 0.77 -8.90
CA LEU A 31 -5.41 0.68 -8.80
C LEU A 31 -4.73 0.50 -10.17
N HIS A 32 -5.41 -0.08 -11.16
CA HIS A 32 -4.84 -0.29 -12.50
C HIS A 32 -4.74 1.01 -13.32
N GLU A 33 -5.50 2.05 -12.94
CA GLU A 33 -5.43 3.39 -13.52
C GLU A 33 -4.27 4.23 -12.95
N LEU A 34 -3.65 3.78 -11.87
CA LEU A 34 -2.57 4.48 -11.20
C LEU A 34 -1.19 4.10 -11.76
N PRO A 35 -0.20 5.01 -11.68
CA PRO A 35 1.19 4.67 -11.97
C PRO A 35 1.78 3.74 -10.89
N CYS A 36 2.82 3.01 -11.26
CA CYS A 36 3.57 2.16 -10.35
C CYS A 36 4.21 2.97 -9.22
N VAL A 37 4.05 2.51 -7.98
CA VAL A 37 4.59 3.22 -6.81
C VAL A 37 6.13 3.24 -6.74
N VAL A 38 6.80 2.34 -7.48
CA VAL A 38 8.26 2.23 -7.50
C VAL A 38 8.89 2.94 -8.69
N THR A 39 8.22 2.94 -9.85
CA THR A 39 8.80 3.42 -11.12
C THR A 39 8.07 4.61 -11.73
N GLY A 40 6.85 4.93 -11.27
CA GLY A 40 6.01 6.00 -11.83
C GLY A 40 5.38 5.68 -13.19
N ARG A 41 5.57 4.46 -13.73
CA ARG A 41 5.06 4.07 -15.05
C ARG A 41 3.71 3.34 -14.97
N THR A 42 2.90 3.46 -16.01
CA THR A 42 1.60 2.77 -16.15
C THR A 42 1.74 1.29 -16.58
N GLY A 43 0.61 0.58 -16.68
CA GLY A 43 0.58 -0.85 -17.01
C GLY A 43 0.90 -1.71 -15.78
N VAL A 44 0.19 -1.45 -14.68
CA VAL A 44 0.42 -2.06 -13.36
C VAL A 44 -0.51 -3.24 -13.08
N GLN A 45 -0.20 -3.95 -12.00
CA GLN A 45 -1.03 -4.97 -11.37
C GLN A 45 -1.27 -4.55 -9.93
N ALA A 46 -2.45 -4.88 -9.39
CA ALA A 46 -2.72 -4.72 -7.97
C ALA A 46 -1.98 -5.77 -7.13
N ALA A 47 -0.88 -5.35 -6.50
CA ALA A 47 0.00 -6.22 -5.74
C ALA A 47 -0.30 -6.17 -4.23
N HIS A 48 -0.81 -7.27 -3.66
CA HIS A 48 -1.19 -7.32 -2.24
C HIS A 48 0.00 -7.47 -1.29
N LEU A 49 0.02 -6.65 -0.26
CA LEU A 49 0.95 -6.78 0.86
C LEU A 49 0.67 -8.05 1.66
N SER A 50 1.67 -8.91 1.82
CA SER A 50 1.49 -10.22 2.49
C SER A 50 1.72 -10.17 3.99
N TYR A 51 2.67 -9.35 4.44
CA TYR A 51 3.05 -9.28 5.83
C TYR A 51 2.15 -8.36 6.68
N ALA A 52 2.02 -8.70 7.96
CA ALA A 52 1.24 -7.94 8.92
C ALA A 52 1.96 -6.65 9.34
N ASN A 53 1.19 -5.59 9.50
CA ASN A 53 1.57 -4.35 10.17
C ASN A 53 0.36 -3.82 10.96
N ILE A 54 0.31 -4.15 12.26
CA ILE A 54 -0.84 -3.88 13.13
C ILE A 54 -1.03 -2.37 13.31
N PHE A 55 0.05 -1.59 13.35
CA PHE A 55 -0.01 -0.13 13.46
C PHE A 55 -0.83 0.49 12.32
N HIS A 56 -0.74 -0.08 11.13
CA HIS A 56 -1.53 0.33 9.96
C HIS A 56 -2.84 -0.46 9.78
N GLY A 57 -3.19 -1.32 10.73
CA GLY A 57 -4.39 -2.15 10.68
C GLY A 57 -4.32 -3.34 9.71
N HIS A 58 -3.12 -3.77 9.31
CA HIS A 58 -2.93 -4.99 8.54
C HIS A 58 -2.56 -6.14 9.48
N PHE A 59 -3.48 -7.08 9.66
CA PHE A 59 -3.31 -8.21 10.59
C PHE A 59 -2.67 -9.44 9.93
N GLY A 60 -2.07 -9.28 8.75
CA GLY A 60 -1.49 -10.35 7.96
C GLY A 60 -2.52 -11.10 7.13
N ARG A 61 -2.06 -12.21 6.57
CA ARG A 61 -2.90 -13.23 5.93
C ARG A 61 -3.23 -14.29 6.97
N GLY A 62 -4.51 -14.60 7.15
CA GLY A 62 -4.90 -15.80 7.91
C GLY A 62 -4.46 -17.06 7.16
N LYS A 63 -4.47 -18.22 7.82
CA LYS A 63 -4.21 -19.49 7.13
C LYS A 63 -5.13 -19.59 5.91
N GLN A 64 -4.54 -19.63 4.71
CA GLN A 64 -5.22 -19.73 3.42
C GLN A 64 -6.12 -18.54 3.01
N THR A 65 -5.97 -17.35 3.61
CA THR A 65 -6.73 -16.16 3.20
C THR A 65 -5.85 -15.09 2.55
N LYS A 66 -6.39 -14.40 1.53
CA LYS A 66 -5.73 -13.24 0.93
C LYS A 66 -5.78 -12.05 1.90
N ALA A 67 -4.80 -11.15 1.80
CA ALA A 67 -4.85 -9.90 2.52
C ALA A 67 -6.06 -9.05 2.04
N PRO A 68 -6.59 -8.12 2.87
CA PRO A 68 -7.63 -7.19 2.43
C PRO A 68 -7.19 -6.39 1.20
N ASP A 69 -8.11 -6.15 0.26
CA ASP A 69 -7.79 -5.45 -1.00
C ASP A 69 -7.30 -4.01 -0.78
N ARG A 70 -7.65 -3.37 0.35
CA ARG A 70 -7.09 -2.06 0.74
C ARG A 70 -5.57 -2.05 0.86
N PHE A 71 -4.96 -3.22 1.13
CA PHE A 71 -3.52 -3.38 1.24
C PHE A 71 -2.94 -3.97 -0.05
N ALA A 72 -3.35 -3.42 -1.18
CA ALA A 72 -2.71 -3.62 -2.47
C ALA A 72 -2.13 -2.28 -2.96
N LEU A 73 -1.02 -2.36 -3.70
CA LEU A 73 -0.36 -1.22 -4.34
C LEU A 73 -0.19 -1.48 -5.83
N PRO A 74 -0.25 -0.42 -6.67
CA PRO A 74 0.00 -0.55 -8.10
C PRO A 74 1.48 -0.82 -8.34
N LEU A 75 1.80 -2.00 -8.84
CA LEU A 75 3.16 -2.39 -9.24
C LEU A 75 3.20 -2.84 -10.69
N ARG A 76 4.23 -2.39 -11.40
CA ARG A 76 4.62 -2.97 -12.68
C ARG A 76 4.86 -4.49 -12.55
N PRO A 77 4.59 -5.30 -13.58
CA PRO A 77 4.80 -6.76 -13.51
C PRO A 77 6.20 -7.17 -13.05
N GLU A 78 7.23 -6.41 -13.46
CA GLU A 78 8.63 -6.68 -13.10
C GLU A 78 8.90 -6.42 -11.61
N GLU A 79 8.33 -5.34 -11.07
CA GLU A 79 8.43 -4.98 -9.65
C GLU A 79 7.57 -5.88 -8.77
N HIS A 80 6.40 -6.31 -9.26
CA HIS A 80 5.55 -7.29 -8.59
C HIS A 80 6.23 -8.67 -8.52
N ALA A 81 6.91 -9.09 -9.59
CA ALA A 81 7.74 -10.29 -9.58
C ALA A 81 8.90 -10.17 -8.59
N ALA A 82 9.58 -9.02 -8.55
CA ALA A 82 10.65 -8.75 -7.59
C ALA A 82 10.16 -8.80 -6.13
N GLN A 83 8.98 -8.24 -5.84
CA GLN A 83 8.34 -8.34 -4.53
C GLN A 83 8.11 -9.79 -4.10
N HIS A 84 7.75 -10.68 -5.05
CA HIS A 84 7.55 -12.10 -4.78
C HIS A 84 8.83 -12.93 -4.72
N ALA A 85 9.90 -12.48 -5.36
CA ALA A 85 11.17 -13.21 -5.46
C ALA A 85 12.03 -13.12 -4.19
N MET A 86 11.80 -12.13 -3.33
CA MET A 86 12.59 -11.91 -2.12
C MET A 86 11.71 -11.70 -0.88
N ASN A 87 12.34 -11.48 0.28
CA ASN A 87 11.62 -11.08 1.47
C ASN A 87 10.90 -9.75 1.21
N GLU A 88 9.57 -9.76 1.28
CA GLU A 88 8.75 -8.59 0.95
C GLU A 88 9.11 -7.36 1.79
N ARG A 89 9.44 -7.52 3.08
CA ARG A 89 9.84 -6.38 3.93
C ARG A 89 11.14 -5.76 3.45
N GLU A 90 12.11 -6.60 3.08
CA GLU A 90 13.40 -6.16 2.54
C GLU A 90 13.23 -5.51 1.17
N TYR A 91 12.33 -6.03 0.32
CA TYR A 91 11.98 -5.40 -0.95
C TYR A 91 11.51 -3.96 -0.73
N TRP A 92 10.50 -3.74 0.10
CA TRP A 92 9.96 -2.39 0.35
C TRP A 92 10.97 -1.46 1.02
N ALA A 93 11.76 -1.99 1.96
CA ALA A 93 12.86 -1.26 2.59
C ALA A 93 13.91 -0.82 1.56
N SER A 94 14.30 -1.70 0.63
CA SER A 94 15.26 -1.37 -0.45
C SER A 94 14.74 -0.27 -1.37
N LYS A 95 13.42 -0.16 -1.53
CA LYS A 95 12.76 0.90 -2.29
C LYS A 95 12.51 2.16 -1.46
N GLY A 96 12.80 2.18 -0.17
CA GLY A 96 12.54 3.33 0.71
C GLY A 96 11.06 3.71 0.80
N ILE A 97 10.16 2.73 0.69
CA ILE A 97 8.71 2.94 0.72
C ILE A 97 8.15 2.25 1.96
N GLU A 98 7.35 2.96 2.75
CA GLU A 98 6.48 2.37 3.78
C GLU A 98 5.14 1.95 3.14
N PRO A 99 4.98 0.66 2.79
CA PRO A 99 3.92 0.28 1.85
C PRO A 99 2.54 0.27 2.52
N HIS A 100 2.46 -0.05 3.81
CA HIS A 100 1.20 -0.05 4.55
C HIS A 100 0.65 1.36 4.75
N ALA A 101 1.53 2.33 5.03
CA ALA A 101 1.15 3.73 5.11
C ALA A 101 0.64 4.23 3.76
N LEU A 102 1.37 3.94 2.67
CA LEU A 102 0.98 4.33 1.32
C LEU A 102 -0.37 3.70 0.92
N ALA A 103 -0.55 2.41 1.17
CA ALA A 103 -1.80 1.70 0.84
C ALA A 103 -3.01 2.31 1.56
N ASN A 104 -2.86 2.66 2.86
CA ASN A 104 -3.90 3.37 3.58
C ASN A 104 -4.17 4.77 3.01
N THR A 105 -3.14 5.50 2.57
CA THR A 105 -3.31 6.81 1.92
C THR A 105 -4.09 6.68 0.61
N LEU A 106 -3.70 5.77 -0.28
CA LEU A 106 -4.40 5.57 -1.57
C LEU A 106 -5.85 5.15 -1.35
N PHE A 107 -6.09 4.23 -0.42
CA PHE A 107 -7.44 3.80 -0.09
C PHE A 107 -8.27 4.94 0.51
N GLY A 108 -7.69 5.79 1.35
CA GLY A 108 -8.36 6.97 1.91
C GLY A 108 -8.81 7.94 0.82
N LEU A 109 -7.87 8.35 -0.04
CA LEU A 109 -8.15 9.24 -1.18
C LEU A 109 -9.24 8.67 -2.09
N TRP A 110 -9.20 7.37 -2.38
CA TRP A 110 -10.23 6.73 -3.18
C TRP A 110 -11.63 6.69 -2.54
N ASN A 111 -11.74 6.72 -1.20
CA ASN A 111 -13.05 6.79 -0.54
C ASN A 111 -13.58 8.23 -0.37
N ASP A 112 -12.69 9.22 -0.36
CA ASP A 112 -13.06 10.62 -0.08
C ASP A 112 -13.45 11.40 -1.34
N TYR A 113 -12.94 11.01 -2.51
CA TYR A 113 -13.09 11.71 -3.77
C TYR A 113 -13.81 10.88 -4.83
N ASP A 114 -14.30 11.55 -5.88
CA ASP A 114 -14.74 10.85 -7.09
C ASP A 114 -13.54 10.25 -7.85
N GLU A 115 -13.80 9.37 -8.83
CA GLU A 115 -12.73 8.62 -9.47
C GLU A 115 -11.68 9.50 -10.18
N PRO A 116 -12.05 10.51 -11.00
CA PRO A 116 -11.08 11.41 -11.63
C PRO A 116 -10.22 12.20 -10.62
N GLU A 117 -10.82 12.74 -9.55
CA GLU A 117 -10.09 13.45 -8.51
C GLU A 117 -9.19 12.49 -7.72
N ALA A 118 -9.68 11.31 -7.37
CA ALA A 118 -8.91 10.27 -6.69
C ALA A 118 -7.69 9.83 -7.50
N ILE A 119 -7.83 9.62 -8.82
CA ILE A 119 -6.71 9.31 -9.72
C ILE A 119 -5.65 10.41 -9.65
N THR A 120 -6.08 11.67 -9.71
CA THR A 120 -5.19 12.84 -9.67
C THR A 120 -4.44 12.92 -8.34
N HIS A 121 -5.15 12.82 -7.22
CA HIS A 121 -4.56 12.90 -5.88
C HIS A 121 -3.61 11.73 -5.59
N CYS A 122 -4.02 10.50 -5.94
CA CYS A 122 -3.20 9.31 -5.79
C CYS A 122 -1.93 9.37 -6.64
N THR A 123 -2.06 9.80 -7.90
CA THR A 123 -0.92 10.01 -8.81
C THR A 123 0.06 11.02 -8.23
N ASN A 124 -0.42 12.18 -7.79
CA ASN A 124 0.43 13.21 -7.16
C ASN A 124 1.14 12.68 -5.92
N ARG A 125 0.44 11.93 -5.06
CA ARG A 125 1.03 11.31 -3.87
C ARG A 125 2.14 10.31 -4.22
N ILE A 126 1.96 9.52 -5.28
CA ILE A 126 2.97 8.58 -5.78
C ILE A 126 4.19 9.34 -6.32
N MET A 127 3.98 10.33 -7.17
CA MET A 127 5.05 11.13 -7.77
C MET A 127 5.86 11.90 -6.72
N GLN A 128 5.21 12.46 -5.69
CA GLN A 128 5.89 13.07 -4.55
C GLN A 128 6.80 12.08 -3.82
N GLY A 129 6.35 10.83 -3.63
CA GLY A 129 7.18 9.77 -3.03
C GLY A 129 8.41 9.43 -3.88
N LEU A 130 8.23 9.37 -5.21
CA LEU A 130 9.34 9.18 -6.14
C LEU A 130 10.31 10.37 -6.14
N ALA A 131 9.80 11.60 -6.03
CA ALA A 131 10.61 12.83 -5.96
C ALA A 131 11.51 12.84 -4.73
N VAL A 132 10.94 12.57 -3.56
CA VAL A 132 11.70 12.50 -2.30
C VAL A 132 12.76 11.40 -2.35
N ALA A 133 12.48 10.31 -3.05
CA ALA A 133 13.43 9.21 -3.24
C ALA A 133 14.41 9.40 -4.41
N GLY A 134 14.38 10.54 -5.13
CA GLY A 134 15.26 10.80 -6.28
C GLY A 134 15.00 9.90 -7.50
N ARG A 135 13.77 9.37 -7.64
CA ARG A 135 13.35 8.41 -8.69
C ARG A 135 12.25 8.95 -9.60
N LEU A 136 12.10 10.28 -9.68
CA LEU A 136 11.11 10.85 -10.61
C LEU A 136 11.44 10.42 -12.05
N PRO A 137 10.45 9.94 -12.82
CA PRO A 137 10.64 9.68 -14.25
C PRO A 137 11.09 10.94 -14.98
N SER A 138 12.00 10.82 -15.94
CA SER A 138 12.30 11.93 -16.85
C SER A 138 11.07 12.23 -17.73
N ARG A 139 10.92 13.48 -18.15
CA ARG A 139 9.81 13.91 -19.03
C ARG A 139 9.72 13.11 -20.34
N ASP A 140 10.83 12.53 -20.78
CA ASP A 140 10.93 11.75 -22.02
C ASP A 140 10.49 10.28 -21.85
N SER A 141 10.10 9.86 -20.64
CA SER A 141 9.75 8.48 -20.29
C SER A 141 8.25 8.21 -20.13
N ILE A 142 7.39 9.19 -20.45
CA ILE A 142 5.92 9.15 -20.30
C ILE A 142 5.27 8.86 -21.64
#